data_AF-A0A7K6BHS9-F1
#
_entry.id   AF-A0A7K6BHS9-F1
#
_cell.length_a   1.000
_cell.length_b   1.000
_cell.length_c   1.000
_cell.angle_alpha   90.00
_cell.angle_beta   90.00
_cell.angle_gamma   90.00
#
_symmetry.space_group_name_H-M   'P 1'
#
loop_
_entity.id
_entity.type
_entity.pdbx_description
1 polymer ?
#
loop_
_entity_poly.entity_id
_entity_poly.type
_entity_poly.pdbx_seq_one_letter_code
_entity_poly.pdbx_strand_id
1 'polypeptide(L)'
;DPRGVYVCQTEGGKASAPLQVHYRMCQNCIEVDAPTVSGIVIADVIATIFLAVAVYCVTGQDKGRLSRASDRQNLIANEQLYQ
;
A
#
# COMPACT_ATOMS: atom_id res chain seq x y z
N ASP A 1 27.72 6.09 14.46
CA ASP A 1 28.06 4.81 15.11
C ASP A 1 29.33 4.94 15.94
N PRO A 2 29.23 5.26 17.23
CA PRO A 2 30.40 5.19 18.10
C PRO A 2 30.82 3.72 18.21
N ARG A 3 32.00 3.42 17.66
CA ARG A 3 32.65 2.12 17.74
C ARG A 3 34.10 2.35 18.11
N GLY A 4 34.61 1.62 19.10
CA GLY A 4 35.98 1.79 19.54
C GLY A 4 36.21 1.28 20.96
N VAL A 5 37.48 1.21 21.35
CA VAL A 5 37.89 0.89 22.71
C VAL A 5 38.20 2.19 23.45
N TYR A 6 37.54 2.38 24.59
CA TYR A 6 37.68 3.57 25.42
C TYR A 6 38.27 3.19 26.77
N VAL A 7 39.09 4.07 27.32
CA VAL A 7 39.73 3.89 28.64
C VAL A 7 39.59 5.21 29.40
N CYS A 8 39.19 5.14 30.66
CA CYS A 8 39.17 6.29 31.55
C CYS A 8 40.45 6.32 32.39
N GLN A 9 40.97 7.51 32.68
CA GLN A 9 42.12 7.67 33.56
C GLN A 9 41.65 8.32 34.85
N THR A 10 41.85 7.64 35.98
CA THR A 10 41.44 8.14 37.30
C THR A 10 42.50 9.13 37.82
N GLU A 11 42.09 10.11 38.63
CA GLU A 11 43.03 11.00 39.34
C GLU A 11 43.99 10.15 40.19
N GLY A 12 45.23 10.02 39.73
CA GLY A 12 46.20 9.03 40.21
C GLY A 12 46.90 8.22 39.11
N GLY A 13 46.58 8.46 37.83
CA GLY A 13 47.31 7.91 36.68
C GLY A 13 47.01 6.43 36.38
N LYS A 14 46.15 5.79 37.18
CA LYS A 14 45.68 4.42 36.93
C LYS A 14 44.63 4.44 35.84
N ALA A 15 44.89 3.70 34.76
CA ALA A 15 43.93 3.49 33.68
C ALA A 15 42.86 2.47 34.12
N SER A 16 41.61 2.73 33.75
CA SER A 16 40.50 1.79 33.95
C SER A 16 40.63 0.60 33.00
N ALA A 17 39.82 -0.44 33.23
CA ALA A 17 39.68 -1.51 32.25
C ALA A 17 39.18 -0.92 30.89
N PRO A 18 39.68 -1.43 29.76
CA PRO A 18 39.24 -0.99 28.44
C PRO A 18 37.80 -1.41 28.17
N LEU A 19 36.98 -0.47 27.70
CA LEU A 19 35.59 -0.66 27.33
C LEU A 19 35.46 -0.67 25.81
N GLN A 20 35.09 -1.81 25.22
CA GLN A 20 34.79 -1.90 23.80
C GLN A 20 33.33 -1.51 23.56
N VAL A 21 33.13 -0.34 22.97
CA VAL A 21 31.81 0.15 22.54
C VAL A 21 31.59 -0.30 21.09
N HIS A 22 30.48 -1.00 20.85
CA HIS A 22 30.03 -1.33 19.51
C HIS A 22 28.55 -0.99 19.38
N TYR A 23 28.27 0.25 18.98
CA TYR A 23 26.89 0.72 18.81
C TYR A 23 26.62 1.09 17.35
N ARG A 24 25.46 0.65 16.84
CA ARG A 24 24.93 1.00 15.53
C ARG A 24 23.72 1.91 15.72
N MET A 25 23.87 3.19 15.38
CA MET A 25 22.81 4.18 15.36
C MET A 25 21.90 3.89 14.17
N CYS A 26 20.65 3.57 14.45
CA CYS A 26 19.65 3.20 13.44
C CYS A 26 18.63 4.35 13.32
N GLN A 27 18.93 5.37 12.51
CA GLN A 27 18.02 6.53 12.34
C GLN A 27 16.76 6.22 11.49
N ASN A 28 16.80 5.15 10.68
CA ASN A 28 15.71 4.74 9.77
C ASN A 28 15.38 3.25 9.86
N CYS A 29 15.73 2.59 10.96
CA CYS A 29 15.41 1.18 11.12
C CYS A 29 13.96 1.07 11.55
N ILE A 30 13.16 0.46 10.68
CA ILE A 30 11.77 0.14 10.96
C ILE A 30 11.80 -1.19 11.72
N GLU A 31 11.24 -1.20 12.93
CA GLU A 31 11.04 -2.44 13.66
C GLU A 31 9.95 -3.23 12.95
N VAL A 32 10.37 -4.26 12.22
CA VAL A 32 9.49 -5.07 11.40
C VAL A 32 8.91 -6.18 12.26
N ASP A 33 7.94 -5.81 13.08
CA ASP A 33 7.18 -6.76 13.89
C ASP A 33 6.24 -7.61 13.04
N ALA A 34 5.98 -8.84 13.48
CA ALA A 34 5.02 -9.76 12.86
C ALA A 34 3.66 -9.11 12.53
N PRO A 35 3.01 -8.32 13.41
CA PRO A 35 1.80 -7.58 13.09
C PRO A 35 1.97 -6.56 11.94
N THR A 36 3.08 -5.83 11.90
CA THR A 36 3.35 -4.83 10.85
C THR A 36 3.49 -5.50 9.48
N VAL A 37 4.25 -6.60 9.39
CA VAL A 37 4.39 -7.37 8.15
C VAL A 37 3.05 -7.93 7.71
N SER A 38 2.32 -8.54 8.64
CA SER A 38 1.00 -9.12 8.36
C SER A 38 0.03 -8.06 7.83
N GLY A 39 0.00 -6.87 8.45
CA GLY A 39 -0.82 -5.75 8.00
C GLY A 39 -0.48 -5.29 6.58
N ILE A 40 0.81 -5.18 6.24
CA ILE A 40 1.26 -4.82 4.89
C ILE A 40 0.78 -5.84 3.86
N VAL A 41 0.95 -7.13 4.14
CA VAL A 41 0.54 -8.21 3.21
C VAL A 41 -0.97 -8.22 3.01
N ILE A 42 -1.76 -8.11 4.08
CA ILE A 42 -3.22 -8.09 3.99
C ILE A 42 -3.70 -6.86 3.20
N ALA A 43 -3.12 -5.69 3.46
CA ALA A 43 -3.46 -4.46 2.75
C ALA A 43 -3.18 -4.58 1.25
N ASP A 44 -2.04 -5.17 0.87
CA ASP A 44 -1.65 -5.40 -0.52
C ASP A 44 -2.62 -6.35 -1.25
N VAL A 45 -3.03 -7.44 -0.59
CA VAL A 45 -4.02 -8.38 -1.13
C VAL A 45 -5.36 -7.69 -1.38
N ILE A 46 -5.84 -6.91 -0.41
CA ILE A 46 -7.10 -6.16 -0.53
C ILE A 46 -7.02 -5.13 -1.67
N ALA A 47 -5.92 -4.37 -1.75
CA ALA A 47 -5.71 -3.40 -2.82
C ALA A 47 -5.73 -4.07 -4.20
N THR A 48 -5.05 -5.21 -4.34
CA THR A 48 -5.02 -5.99 -5.58
C THR A 48 -6.41 -6.47 -5.99
N ILE A 49 -7.23 -6.93 -5.04
CA ILE A 49 -8.62 -7.33 -5.31
C ILE A 49 -9.44 -6.14 -5.82
N PHE A 50 -9.33 -4.97 -5.18
CA PHE A 50 -10.04 -3.77 -5.63
C PHE A 50 -9.64 -3.38 -7.06
N LEU A 51 -8.35 -3.40 -7.36
CA LEU A 51 -7.85 -3.12 -8.72
C LEU A 51 -8.38 -4.14 -9.74
N ALA A 52 -8.37 -5.44 -9.39
CA ALA A 52 -8.90 -6.49 -10.26
C ALA A 52 -10.39 -6.30 -10.55
N VAL A 53 -11.20 -5.99 -9.54
CA VAL A 53 -12.64 -5.71 -9.70
C VAL A 53 -12.86 -4.46 -10.53
N ALA A 54 -12.10 -3.39 -10.31
CA ALA A 54 -12.20 -2.17 -11.09
C ALA A 54 -11.93 -2.43 -12.58
N VAL A 55 -10.84 -3.14 -12.89
CA VAL A 55 -10.50 -3.53 -14.27
C VAL A 55 -11.58 -4.44 -14.87
N TYR A 56 -12.08 -5.41 -14.10
CA TYR A 56 -13.16 -6.30 -14.54
C TYR A 56 -14.43 -5.52 -14.86
N CYS A 57 -14.82 -4.55 -14.04
CA CYS A 57 -15.99 -3.70 -14.28
C CYS A 57 -15.80 -2.81 -15.51
N VAL A 58 -14.63 -2.21 -15.70
CA VAL A 58 -14.33 -1.35 -16.86
C VAL A 58 -14.31 -2.17 -18.16
N THR A 59 -13.64 -3.32 -18.16
CA THR A 59 -13.53 -4.18 -19.36
C THR A 59 -14.78 -5.03 -19.62
N GLY A 60 -15.57 -5.31 -18.58
CA GLY A 60 -16.82 -6.06 -18.66
C GLY A 60 -18.01 -5.23 -19.13
N GLN A 61 -17.94 -3.90 -19.07
CA GLN A 61 -19.00 -3.03 -19.60
C GLN A 61 -19.21 -3.17 -21.12
N ASP A 62 -18.19 -3.58 -21.88
CA ASP A 62 -18.30 -3.86 -23.32
C ASP A 62 -18.91 -5.24 -23.63
N LYS A 63 -18.93 -6.18 -22.69
CA LYS A 63 -19.32 -7.59 -22.94
C LYS A 63 -20.73 -7.98 -22.47
N GLY A 64 -21.43 -7.12 -21.72
CA GLY A 64 -22.68 -7.51 -21.03
C GLY A 64 -23.90 -6.60 -21.17
N ARG A 65 -23.79 -5.36 -21.66
CA ARG A 65 -24.97 -4.51 -21.90
C ARG A 65 -25.47 -4.59 -23.35
N LEU A 66 -25.66 -5.82 -23.83
CA LEU A 66 -26.60 -6.09 -24.92
C LEU A 66 -27.98 -6.43 -24.33
N SER A 67 -28.56 -5.50 -23.55
CA SER A 67 -29.97 -5.56 -23.16
C SER A 67 -30.60 -4.16 -23.16
N ARG A 68 -30.75 -3.63 -24.37
CA ARG A 68 -32.05 -3.31 -24.96
C ARG A 68 -33.14 -2.83 -23.98
N ALA A 69 -33.21 -1.52 -23.72
CA ALA A 69 -34.48 -0.86 -23.32
C ALA A 69 -34.51 0.68 -23.50
N SER A 70 -33.46 1.33 -24.01
CA SER A 70 -33.46 2.80 -24.19
C SER A 70 -33.81 3.26 -25.61
N ASP A 71 -34.43 2.39 -26.42
CA ASP A 71 -34.86 2.72 -27.79
C ASP A 71 -36.35 2.38 -28.01
N ARG A 72 -37.16 2.67 -26.98
CA ARG A 72 -38.58 3.00 -27.16
C ARG A 72 -38.70 4.51 -26.98
N GLN A 73 -37.91 5.27 -27.75
CA GLN A 73 -38.27 6.66 -27.97
C GLN A 73 -39.62 6.66 -28.66
N ASN A 74 -40.57 7.26 -27.96
CA ASN A 74 -41.94 7.55 -28.32
C ASN A 74 -42.02 8.33 -29.65
N LEU A 75 -41.82 7.64 -30.78
CA LEU A 75 -42.24 8.15 -32.08
C LEU A 75 -43.73 7.86 -32.19
N ILE A 76 -44.52 8.81 -31.70
CA ILE A 76 -45.93 8.98 -32.06
C ILE A 76 -45.95 9.08 -33.59
N ALA A 77 -46.18 7.96 -34.27
CA ALA A 77 -46.50 7.96 -35.68
C ALA A 77 -47.88 8.59 -35.79
N ASN A 78 -47.87 9.89 -36.12
CA ASN A 78 -49.03 10.65 -36.48
C ASN A 78 -49.68 10.04 -37.72
N GLU A 79 -50.55 9.04 -37.54
CA GLU A 79 -51.32 8.38 -38.60
C GLU A 79 -52.63 9.13 -38.95
N GLN A 80 -52.79 10.39 -38.52
CA GLN A 80 -53.94 11.24 -38.87
C GLN A 80 -53.75 12.08 -40.16
N LEU A 81 -52.82 11.72 -41.06
CA LEU A 81 -52.54 12.55 -42.25
C LEU A 81 -52.63 11.84 -43.61
N TYR A 82 -53.41 10.77 -43.75
CA TYR A 82 -53.97 10.45 -45.06
C TYR A 82 -55.46 10.16 -44.93
N GLN A 83 -56.22 11.08 -45.53
CA GLN A 83 -57.64 11.01 -45.85
C GLN A 83 -57.96 9.82 -46.74
#